data_AF-A0A3R7Z2U3-F1
#
_entry.id   AF-A0A3R7Z2U3-F1
#
_cell.length_a   1.000
_cell.length_b   1.000
_cell.length_c   1.000
_cell.angle_alpha   90.00
_cell.angle_beta   90.00
_cell.angle_gamma   90.00
#
_symmetry.space_group_name_H-M   'P 1'
#
loop_
_entity.id
_entity.type
_entity.pdbx_description
1 polymer ?
#
loop_
_entity_poly.entity_id
_entity_poly.type
_entity_poly.pdbx_seq_one_letter_code
_entity_poly.pdbx_strand_id
1 'polypeptide(L)'
;MTNECISSSMAVLPPCYSTRLFRSSFATCFSVVGALRSELWGCACVALVVLLTSLNYWRDPVKGWRRTADMTAVFGAAVYHAYYCVAVCQDPIVQVLYALVVANSGYCYMQARKAPNQDVSSAWHCGLHLMGNAANVLLYLGISI
;
A
#
# COMPACT_ATOMS: atom_id res chain seq x y z
N MET A 1 -5.74 -28.72 11.88
CA MET A 1 -7.05 -28.40 11.28
C MET A 1 -6.85 -27.23 10.32
N THR A 2 -6.72 -27.54 9.03
CA THR A 2 -6.72 -26.52 7.97
C THR A 2 -8.17 -26.09 7.77
N ASN A 3 -8.53 -24.88 8.20
CA ASN A 3 -9.82 -24.29 7.85
C ASN A 3 -9.87 -24.16 6.33
N GLU A 4 -10.62 -25.05 5.67
CA GLU A 4 -10.85 -24.97 4.23
C GLU A 4 -11.62 -23.68 3.93
N CYS A 5 -10.89 -22.72 3.38
CA CYS A 5 -11.38 -21.41 3.05
C CYS A 5 -12.09 -21.49 1.70
N ILE A 6 -13.39 -21.78 1.72
CA ILE A 6 -14.20 -21.99 0.51
C ILE A 6 -14.25 -20.69 -0.30
N SER A 7 -13.84 -20.76 -1.57
CA SER A 7 -13.90 -19.64 -2.51
C SER A 7 -15.31 -19.48 -3.08
N SER A 8 -15.82 -18.25 -3.12
CA SER A 8 -16.93 -17.89 -4.02
C SER A 8 -16.44 -17.96 -5.48
N SER A 9 -17.29 -18.40 -6.41
CA SER A 9 -16.92 -18.63 -7.82
C SER A 9 -16.46 -17.37 -8.57
N MET A 10 -16.74 -16.17 -8.04
CA MET A 10 -16.36 -14.89 -8.65
C MET A 10 -15.22 -14.16 -7.94
N ALA A 11 -14.84 -14.58 -6.74
CA ALA A 11 -13.84 -13.89 -5.92
C ALA A 11 -12.42 -14.22 -6.39
N VAL A 12 -11.55 -13.21 -6.41
CA VAL A 12 -10.13 -13.36 -6.80
C VAL A 12 -9.31 -14.02 -5.70
N LEU A 13 -9.73 -13.88 -4.44
CA LEU A 13 -9.13 -14.52 -3.27
C LEU A 13 -10.21 -15.09 -2.34
N PRO A 14 -9.94 -16.24 -1.70
CA PRO A 14 -10.74 -16.74 -0.59
C PRO A 14 -10.91 -15.71 0.55
N PRO A 15 -12.03 -15.77 1.31
CA PRO A 15 -12.38 -14.77 2.32
C PRO A 15 -11.29 -14.54 3.38
N CYS A 16 -10.60 -15.57 3.84
CA CYS A 16 -9.51 -15.50 4.82
C CYS A 16 -8.37 -14.58 4.35
N TYR A 17 -7.93 -14.75 3.10
CA TYR A 17 -6.82 -13.98 2.54
C TYR A 17 -7.24 -12.56 2.19
N SER A 18 -8.44 -12.38 1.63
CA SER A 18 -9.00 -11.04 1.40
C SER A 18 -9.19 -10.25 2.70
N THR A 19 -9.65 -10.90 3.78
CA THR A 19 -9.80 -10.29 5.11
C THR A 19 -8.45 -9.86 5.67
N ARG A 20 -7.39 -10.65 5.48
CA ARG A 20 -6.03 -10.25 5.86
C ARG A 20 -5.59 -8.98 5.13
N LEU A 21 -5.86 -8.88 3.83
CA LEU A 21 -5.52 -7.70 3.03
C LEU A 21 -6.36 -6.48 3.41
N PHE A 22 -7.66 -6.67 3.62
CA PHE A 22 -8.56 -5.63 4.13
C PHE A 22 -8.07 -5.06 5.47
N ARG A 23 -7.69 -5.93 6.41
CA ARG A 23 -7.16 -5.51 7.71
C ARG A 23 -5.81 -4.79 7.58
N SER A 24 -4.90 -5.30 6.75
CA SER A 24 -3.60 -4.66 6.59
C SER A 24 -3.67 -3.33 5.85
N SER A 25 -4.69 -3.06 5.03
CA SER A 25 -4.92 -1.74 4.42
C SER A 25 -5.15 -0.63 5.46
N PHE A 26 -5.65 -0.94 6.66
CA PHE A 26 -5.76 0.05 7.74
C PHE A 26 -4.41 0.58 8.23
N ALA A 27 -3.28 -0.07 7.91
CA ALA A 27 -1.96 0.49 8.18
C ALA A 27 -1.76 1.86 7.48
N THR A 28 -2.47 2.12 6.38
CA THR A 28 -2.44 3.42 5.69
C THR A 28 -3.05 4.56 6.49
N CYS A 29 -3.84 4.28 7.54
CA CYS A 29 -4.25 5.30 8.51
C CYS A 29 -3.04 5.99 9.15
N PHE A 30 -1.92 5.27 9.39
CA PHE A 30 -0.72 5.88 9.95
C PHE A 30 -0.10 6.90 8.99
N SER A 31 -0.10 6.62 7.68
CA SER A 31 0.35 7.59 6.68
C SER A 31 -0.57 8.81 6.61
N VAL A 32 -1.90 8.61 6.65
CA VAL A 32 -2.86 9.73 6.65
C VAL A 32 -2.63 10.62 7.87
N VAL A 33 -2.58 10.04 9.08
CA VAL A 33 -2.37 10.80 10.32
C VAL A 33 -0.98 11.45 10.35
N GLY A 34 0.06 10.76 9.88
CA GLY A 34 1.41 11.30 9.78
C GLY A 34 1.47 12.52 8.87
N ALA A 35 0.91 12.43 7.66
CA ALA A 35 0.87 13.54 6.72
C ALA A 35 0.08 14.75 7.26
N LEU A 36 -1.06 14.50 7.93
CA LEU A 36 -1.86 15.56 8.55
C LEU A 36 -1.08 16.28 9.67
N ARG A 37 -0.36 15.53 10.53
CA ARG A 37 0.46 16.13 11.59
C ARG A 37 1.63 16.95 11.07
N SER A 38 2.15 16.60 9.91
CA SER A 38 3.20 17.33 9.21
C SER A 38 2.68 18.42 8.27
N GLU A 39 1.37 18.73 8.30
CA GLU A 39 0.70 19.71 7.41
C GLU A 39 0.89 19.43 5.90
N LEU A 40 1.19 18.18 5.53
CA LEU A 40 1.37 17.73 4.16
C LEU A 40 0.02 17.33 3.55
N TRP A 41 -0.86 18.31 3.35
CA TRP A 41 -2.26 18.09 2.93
C TRP A 41 -2.40 17.28 1.64
N GLY A 42 -1.55 17.53 0.64
CA GLY A 42 -1.54 16.77 -0.61
C GLY A 42 -1.19 15.29 -0.39
N CYS A 43 -0.17 15.01 0.43
CA CYS A 43 0.21 13.65 0.84
C CYS A 43 -0.91 12.97 1.62
N ALA A 44 -1.56 13.68 2.54
CA ALA A 44 -2.69 13.17 3.32
C ALA A 44 -3.86 12.80 2.40
N CYS A 45 -4.17 13.64 1.41
CA CYS A 45 -5.23 13.39 0.44
C CYS A 45 -4.95 12.12 -0.38
N VAL A 46 -3.77 12.00 -0.99
CA VAL A 46 -3.47 10.81 -1.81
C VAL A 46 -3.41 9.52 -0.97
N ALA A 47 -2.90 9.59 0.28
CA ALA A 47 -2.90 8.45 1.19
C ALA A 47 -4.33 8.05 1.61
N LEU A 48 -5.22 9.02 1.83
CA LEU A 48 -6.62 8.76 2.13
C LEU A 48 -7.34 8.12 0.94
N VAL A 49 -7.09 8.59 -0.28
CA VAL A 49 -7.64 7.98 -1.50
C VAL A 49 -7.19 6.52 -1.60
N VAL A 50 -5.91 6.21 -1.40
CA VAL A 50 -5.40 4.83 -1.37
C VAL A 50 -6.12 3.98 -0.32
N LEU A 51 -6.24 4.48 0.92
CA LEU A 51 -6.95 3.77 1.99
C LEU A 51 -8.38 3.44 1.58
N LEU A 52 -9.13 4.42 1.08
CA LEU A 52 -10.53 4.24 0.71
C LEU A 52 -10.69 3.27 -0.46
N THR A 53 -9.85 3.37 -1.50
CA THR A 53 -9.92 2.46 -2.65
C THR A 53 -9.52 1.04 -2.26
N SER A 54 -8.50 0.87 -1.42
CA SER A 54 -8.06 -0.44 -0.94
C SER A 54 -9.11 -1.12 -0.08
N LEU A 55 -9.71 -0.41 0.89
CA LEU A 55 -10.81 -0.95 1.70
C LEU A 55 -12.03 -1.29 0.83
N ASN A 56 -12.37 -0.43 -0.14
CA ASN A 56 -13.48 -0.65 -1.05
C ASN A 56 -13.29 -1.86 -1.97
N TYR A 57 -12.04 -2.17 -2.37
CA TYR A 57 -11.72 -3.35 -3.16
C TYR A 57 -11.65 -4.61 -2.30
N TRP A 58 -10.89 -4.59 -1.19
CA TRP A 58 -10.64 -5.79 -0.39
C TRP A 58 -11.84 -6.32 0.40
N ARG A 59 -12.89 -5.51 0.61
CA ARG A 59 -14.15 -5.99 1.19
C ARG A 59 -14.86 -7.04 0.33
N ASP A 60 -14.65 -7.00 -0.98
CA ASP A 60 -15.24 -7.94 -1.96
C ASP A 60 -14.38 -7.93 -3.25
N PRO A 61 -13.29 -8.72 -3.26
CA PRO A 61 -12.26 -8.64 -4.28
C PRO A 61 -12.67 -9.42 -5.54
N VAL A 62 -13.46 -8.78 -6.40
CA VAL A 62 -13.80 -9.27 -7.74
C VAL A 62 -13.03 -8.51 -8.81
N LYS A 63 -12.76 -9.16 -9.96
CA LYS A 63 -12.20 -8.44 -11.11
C LYS A 63 -13.20 -7.37 -11.56
N GLY A 64 -12.73 -6.14 -11.77
CA GLY A 64 -13.57 -5.04 -12.22
C GLY A 64 -13.03 -3.67 -11.85
N TRP A 65 -13.87 -2.65 -11.95
CA TRP A 65 -13.48 -1.25 -11.78
C TRP A 65 -12.92 -0.92 -10.38
N ARG A 66 -13.40 -1.59 -9.32
CA ARG A 66 -12.89 -1.38 -7.94
C ARG A 66 -11.40 -1.69 -7.84
N ARG A 67 -10.97 -2.78 -8.48
CA ARG A 67 -9.55 -3.15 -8.58
C ARG A 67 -8.76 -2.12 -9.37
N THR A 68 -9.30 -1.67 -10.50
CA THR A 68 -8.64 -0.65 -11.32
C THR A 68 -8.47 0.64 -10.53
N ALA A 69 -9.51 1.11 -9.84
CA ALA A 69 -9.44 2.30 -9.01
C ALA A 69 -8.38 2.20 -7.91
N ASP A 70 -8.31 1.07 -7.21
CA ASP A 70 -7.28 0.81 -6.20
C ASP A 70 -5.86 0.82 -6.78
N MET A 71 -5.63 0.11 -7.88
CA MET A 71 -4.32 0.08 -8.55
C MET A 71 -3.93 1.47 -9.07
N THR A 72 -4.87 2.23 -9.62
CA THR A 72 -4.64 3.61 -10.09
C THR A 72 -4.32 4.55 -8.93
N ALA A 73 -5.03 4.44 -7.80
CA ALA A 73 -4.77 5.23 -6.60
C ALA A 73 -3.37 4.96 -6.04
N VAL A 74 -2.99 3.69 -5.89
CA VAL A 74 -1.66 3.29 -5.40
C VAL A 74 -0.57 3.79 -6.33
N PHE A 75 -0.73 3.64 -7.65
CA PHE A 75 0.26 4.11 -8.62
C PHE A 75 0.38 5.64 -8.62
N GLY A 76 -0.76 6.35 -8.64
CA GLY A 76 -0.79 7.82 -8.57
C GLY A 76 -0.16 8.36 -7.29
N ALA A 77 -0.46 7.74 -6.15
CA ALA A 77 0.16 8.09 -4.88
C ALA A 77 1.67 7.83 -4.89
N ALA A 78 2.14 6.72 -5.47
CA ALA A 78 3.57 6.43 -5.59
C ALA A 78 4.29 7.48 -6.44
N VAL A 79 3.72 7.87 -7.59
CA VAL A 79 4.27 8.95 -8.44
C VAL A 79 4.30 10.28 -7.70
N TYR A 80 3.22 10.63 -7.01
CA TYR A 80 3.13 11.88 -6.24
C TYR A 80 4.19 11.96 -5.14
N HIS A 81 4.36 10.88 -4.36
CA HIS A 81 5.38 10.84 -3.30
C HIS A 81 6.81 10.79 -3.87
N ALA A 82 7.04 10.10 -4.99
CA ALA A 82 8.33 10.11 -5.67
C ALA A 82 8.70 11.52 -6.17
N TYR A 83 7.74 12.25 -6.74
CA TYR A 83 7.92 13.65 -7.10
C TYR A 83 8.29 14.50 -5.87
N TYR A 84 7.56 14.36 -4.76
CA TYR A 84 7.87 15.08 -3.52
C TYR A 84 9.25 14.74 -2.96
N CYS A 85 9.65 13.48 -3.03
CA CYS A 85 10.98 13.04 -2.63
C CYS A 85 12.10 13.71 -3.46
N VAL A 86 11.91 13.84 -4.77
CA VAL A 86 12.96 14.39 -5.66
C VAL A 86 12.95 15.92 -5.68
N ALA A 87 11.76 16.54 -5.65
CA ALA A 87 11.61 17.97 -5.88
C ALA A 87 11.55 18.79 -4.57
N VAL A 88 11.12 18.20 -3.46
CA VAL A 88 10.86 18.92 -2.21
C VAL A 88 11.81 18.51 -1.09
N CYS A 89 12.03 17.20 -0.89
CA CYS A 89 12.93 16.72 0.15
C CYS A 89 14.38 17.11 -0.15
N GLN A 90 15.03 17.86 0.76
CA GLN A 90 16.41 18.33 0.59
C GLN A 90 17.45 17.38 1.21
N ASP A 91 17.04 16.44 2.06
CA ASP A 91 17.95 15.52 2.73
C ASP A 91 18.30 14.33 1.82
N PRO A 92 19.56 14.21 1.34
CA PRO A 92 19.96 13.14 0.44
C PRO A 92 19.92 11.75 1.10
N ILE A 93 20.10 11.66 2.43
CA ILE A 93 20.00 10.39 3.15
C ILE A 93 18.56 9.90 3.13
N VAL A 94 17.60 10.80 3.37
CA VAL A 94 16.17 10.46 3.28
C VAL A 94 15.81 10.02 1.86
N GLN A 95 16.29 10.71 0.83
CA GLN A 95 16.03 10.32 -0.56
C GLN A 95 16.52 8.90 -0.88
N VAL A 96 17.75 8.57 -0.46
CA VAL A 96 18.32 7.23 -0.67
C VAL A 96 17.54 6.17 0.10
N LEU A 97 17.25 6.42 1.38
CA LEU A 97 16.47 5.50 2.20
C LEU A 97 15.06 5.31 1.63
N TYR A 98 14.41 6.38 1.17
CA TYR A 98 13.10 6.32 0.52
C TYR A 98 13.15 5.44 -0.72
N ALA A 99 14.13 5.65 -1.61
CA ALA A 99 14.30 4.83 -2.81
C ALA A 99 14.49 3.35 -2.47
N LEU A 100 15.29 3.03 -1.44
CA LEU A 100 15.50 1.64 -0.99
C LEU A 100 14.22 1.01 -0.42
N VAL A 101 13.43 1.74 0.37
CA VAL A 101 12.18 1.22 0.92
C VAL A 101 11.12 1.04 -0.18
N VAL A 102 11.02 1.97 -1.13
CA VAL A 102 10.14 1.84 -2.30
C VAL A 102 10.55 0.64 -3.17
N ALA A 103 11.85 0.45 -3.40
CA ALA A 103 12.37 -0.71 -4.12
C ALA A 103 12.00 -2.03 -3.41
N ASN A 104 12.09 -2.07 -2.08
CA ASN A 104 11.64 -3.22 -1.29
C ASN A 104 10.13 -3.45 -1.37
N SER A 105 9.31 -2.39 -1.40
CA SER A 105 7.87 -2.52 -1.65
C SER A 105 7.58 -3.13 -3.04
N GLY A 106 8.31 -2.68 -4.06
CA GLY A 106 8.27 -3.30 -5.41
C GLY A 106 8.70 -4.77 -5.40
N TYR A 107 9.73 -5.11 -4.64
CA TYR A 107 10.14 -6.50 -4.44
C TYR A 107 9.03 -7.34 -3.78
N CYS A 108 8.39 -6.84 -2.73
CA CYS A 108 7.25 -7.49 -2.10
C CYS A 108 6.11 -7.74 -3.10
N TYR A 109 5.80 -6.77 -3.97
CA TYR A 109 4.83 -6.96 -5.05
C TYR A 109 5.23 -8.11 -5.98
N MET A 110 6.48 -8.11 -6.46
CA MET A 110 6.98 -9.15 -7.36
C MET A 110 6.90 -10.54 -6.72
N GLN A 111 7.26 -10.67 -5.45
CA GLN A 111 7.16 -11.94 -4.73
C GLN A 111 5.71 -12.37 -4.53
N ALA A 112 4.80 -11.44 -4.23
CA ALA A 112 3.36 -11.74 -4.16
C ALA A 112 2.83 -12.32 -5.48
N ARG A 113 3.35 -11.87 -6.63
CA ARG A 113 2.96 -12.38 -7.97
C ARG A 113 3.57 -13.74 -8.31
N LYS A 114 4.73 -14.07 -7.74
CA LYS A 114 5.45 -15.35 -7.94
C LYS A 114 5.11 -16.41 -6.89
N ALA A 115 4.32 -16.05 -5.87
CA ALA A 115 4.03 -16.92 -4.75
C ALA A 115 3.35 -18.24 -5.18
N PRO A 116 3.72 -19.37 -4.57
CA PRO A 116 3.20 -20.69 -4.95
C PRO A 116 1.73 -20.90 -4.56
N ASN A 117 1.22 -20.10 -3.63
CA ASN A 117 -0.16 -20.17 -3.16
C ASN A 117 -0.66 -18.79 -2.69
N GLN A 118 -1.97 -18.69 -2.48
CA GLN A 118 -2.63 -17.45 -2.11
C GLN A 118 -2.27 -16.97 -0.69
N ASP A 119 -1.90 -17.87 0.22
CA ASP A 119 -1.45 -17.51 1.56
C ASP A 119 -0.14 -16.73 1.49
N VAL A 120 0.88 -17.31 0.86
CA VAL A 120 2.19 -16.66 0.67
C VAL A 120 2.03 -15.37 -0.15
N SER A 121 1.18 -15.39 -1.18
CA SER A 121 0.90 -14.20 -2.01
C SER A 121 0.37 -13.03 -1.18
N SER A 122 -0.63 -13.28 -0.33
CA SER A 122 -1.24 -12.21 0.47
C SER A 122 -0.42 -11.83 1.70
N ALA A 123 0.48 -12.71 2.20
CA ALA A 123 1.51 -12.31 3.16
C ALA A 123 2.51 -11.31 2.54
N TRP A 124 3.02 -11.59 1.33
CA TRP A 124 3.88 -10.65 0.61
C TRP A 124 3.19 -9.33 0.29
N HIS A 125 1.90 -9.37 -0.03
CA HIS A 125 1.10 -8.15 -0.24
C HIS A 125 0.94 -7.33 1.06
N CYS A 126 0.83 -7.97 2.22
CA CYS A 126 0.91 -7.25 3.51
C CYS A 126 2.29 -6.61 3.70
N GLY A 127 3.36 -7.29 3.26
CA GLY A 127 4.70 -6.70 3.20
C GLY A 127 4.76 -5.44 2.32
N LEU A 128 4.08 -5.45 1.18
CA LEU A 128 3.92 -4.25 0.33
C LEU A 128 3.21 -3.12 1.07
N HIS A 129 2.11 -3.40 1.79
CA HIS A 129 1.45 -2.37 2.61
C HIS A 129 2.40 -1.82 3.68
N LEU A 130 3.15 -2.67 4.37
CA LEU A 130 4.09 -2.24 5.41
C LEU A 130 5.19 -1.34 4.83
N MET A 131 5.86 -1.79 3.76
CA MET A 131 6.96 -1.04 3.15
C MET A 131 6.48 0.25 2.50
N GLY A 132 5.31 0.25 1.84
CA GLY A 132 4.72 1.45 1.27
C GLY A 132 4.41 2.51 2.34
N ASN A 133 3.81 2.11 3.46
CA ASN A 133 3.52 3.04 4.55
C ASN A 133 4.79 3.50 5.28
N ALA A 134 5.81 2.63 5.42
CA ALA A 134 7.11 3.01 5.96
C ALA A 134 7.83 4.06 5.07
N ALA A 135 7.77 3.89 3.75
CA ALA A 135 8.31 4.88 2.81
C ALA A 135 7.60 6.24 2.95
N ASN A 136 6.27 6.24 3.09
CA ASN A 136 5.49 7.46 3.32
C ASN A 136 5.93 8.17 4.61
N VAL A 137 6.00 7.44 5.73
CA VAL A 137 6.40 8.01 7.03
C VAL A 137 7.82 8.59 6.97
N LEU A 138 8.76 7.84 6.40
CA LEU A 138 10.14 8.30 6.21
C LEU A 138 10.20 9.61 5.39
N LEU A 139 9.45 9.67 4.29
CA LEU A 139 9.39 10.85 3.45
C LEU A 139 8.78 12.05 4.18
N TYR A 140 7.70 11.85 4.95
CA TYR A 140 7.08 12.94 5.71
C TYR A 140 8.03 13.48 6.78
N LEU A 141 8.75 12.61 7.48
CA LEU A 141 9.76 13.03 8.46
C LEU A 141 10.88 13.84 7.82
N GLY A 142 11.32 13.49 6.61
CA GLY A 142 12.39 14.24 5.92
C GLY A 142 11.94 15.52 5.21
N ILE A 143 10.63 15.72 4.99
CA ILE A 143 10.09 16.98 4.44
C ILE A 143 9.68 17.93 5.57
N SER A 144 9.18 17.42 6.69
CA SER A 144 8.63 18.24 7.79
C SER A 144 9.67 18.85 8.72
N ILE A 145 10.87 19.11 8.21
CA ILE A 145 11.99 19.74 8.92
C ILE A 145 12.04 21.22 8.56
#